data_AF-A0A1V5LVJ4-F1
#
_entry.id   AF-A0A1V5LVJ4-F1
#
_cell.length_a   1.000
_cell.length_b   1.000
_cell.length_c   1.000
_cell.angle_alpha   90.00
_cell.angle_beta   90.00
_cell.angle_gamma   90.00
#
_symmetry.space_group_name_H-M   'P 1'
#
loop_
_entity.id
_entity.type
_entity.pdbx_description
1 polymer ?
#
loop_
_entity_poly.entity_id
_entity_poly.type
_entity_poly.pdbx_seq_one_letter_code
_entity_poly.pdbx_strand_id
1 'polypeptide(L)'
;MISIDDKKKNFAQIVDGKVVDDSERVEVSIKGSISGFRATIEAIKPGFPFSTTLYIETDVLGEGQKEALFSITVTPRVAKGLSGIIGKLLLLDAREAPTGSKIFDNEFIATSNNEAICQRFINYPGVAEKIRTLSRYCGFRELHIQGGKGLVLVIPNSFDSISYDKVKASFHELGELAQILFDF
;
A
#
# COMPACT_ATOMS: atom_id res chain seq x y z
N MET A 1 -7.52 -25.75 -8.80
CA MET A 1 -7.49 -24.31 -9.14
C MET A 1 -8.78 -23.72 -8.58
N ILE A 2 -8.70 -22.74 -7.68
CA ILE A 2 -9.89 -22.07 -7.11
C ILE A 2 -10.46 -21.14 -8.18
N SER A 3 -11.79 -21.04 -8.30
CA SER A 3 -12.42 -20.09 -9.23
C SER A 3 -12.11 -18.64 -8.82
N ILE A 4 -12.13 -17.71 -9.77
CA ILE A 4 -11.90 -16.29 -9.46
C ILE A 4 -12.95 -15.76 -8.47
N ASP A 5 -14.20 -16.22 -8.59
CA ASP A 5 -15.30 -15.80 -7.72
C ASP A 5 -15.14 -16.33 -6.30
N ASP A 6 -14.71 -17.58 -6.12
CA ASP A 6 -14.41 -18.12 -4.81
C ASP A 6 -13.18 -17.44 -4.19
N LYS A 7 -12.17 -17.12 -5.01
CA LYS A 7 -11.01 -16.35 -4.55
C LYS A 7 -11.42 -14.95 -4.08
N LYS A 8 -12.29 -14.26 -4.81
CA LYS A 8 -12.89 -12.98 -4.39
C LYS A 8 -13.63 -13.09 -3.05
N LYS A 9 -14.45 -14.14 -2.86
CA LYS A 9 -15.16 -14.39 -1.59
C LYS A 9 -14.19 -14.65 -0.43
N ASN A 10 -13.13 -15.41 -0.64
CA ASN A 10 -12.14 -15.69 0.40
C ASN A 10 -11.37 -14.42 0.81
N PHE A 11 -11.01 -13.57 -0.15
CA PHE A 11 -10.42 -12.26 0.17
C PHE A 11 -11.38 -11.32 0.90
N ALA A 12 -12.67 -11.38 0.57
CA ALA A 12 -13.68 -10.62 1.30
C ALA A 12 -13.72 -10.96 2.79
N GLN A 13 -13.48 -12.23 3.16
CA GLN A 13 -13.37 -12.64 4.57
C GLN A 13 -12.14 -12.07 5.29
N ILE A 14 -11.06 -11.72 4.57
CA ILE A 14 -9.85 -11.14 5.18
C ILE A 14 -10.11 -9.72 5.68
N VAL A 15 -11.01 -9.01 5.02
CA VAL A 15 -11.35 -7.61 5.32
C VAL A 15 -12.77 -7.47 5.86
N ASP A 16 -13.37 -8.54 6.41
CA ASP A 16 -14.75 -8.54 6.92
C ASP A 16 -15.75 -7.84 5.95
N GLY A 17 -15.58 -8.10 4.66
CA GLY A 17 -16.15 -7.30 3.57
C GLY A 17 -16.96 -8.09 2.56
N LYS A 18 -17.17 -7.47 1.40
CA LYS A 18 -17.89 -8.05 0.26
C LYS A 18 -17.28 -7.64 -1.06
N VAL A 19 -17.55 -8.45 -2.08
CA VAL A 19 -17.26 -8.11 -3.48
C VAL A 19 -18.21 -7.00 -3.92
N VAL A 20 -17.67 -5.97 -4.56
CA VAL A 20 -18.42 -4.82 -5.09
C VAL A 20 -18.21 -4.78 -6.59
N ASP A 21 -19.27 -4.47 -7.34
CA ASP A 21 -19.16 -4.19 -8.77
C ASP A 21 -18.62 -2.76 -8.96
N ASP A 22 -17.43 -2.66 -9.54
CA ASP A 22 -16.75 -1.41 -9.94
C ASP A 22 -16.10 -1.63 -11.32
N SER A 23 -16.83 -2.33 -12.19
CA SER A 23 -16.35 -2.77 -13.52
C SER A 23 -15.95 -1.64 -14.46
N GLU A 24 -16.40 -0.41 -14.21
CA GLU A 24 -15.96 0.79 -14.94
C GLU A 24 -14.48 1.12 -14.70
N ARG A 25 -13.92 0.69 -13.55
CA ARG A 25 -12.57 1.05 -13.12
C ARG A 25 -11.66 -0.15 -12.92
N VAL A 26 -12.19 -1.25 -12.36
CA VAL A 26 -11.43 -2.45 -11.98
C VAL A 26 -12.25 -3.74 -12.15
N GLU A 27 -11.62 -4.84 -12.56
CA GLU A 27 -12.28 -6.15 -12.68
C GLU A 27 -12.43 -6.88 -11.32
N VAL A 28 -11.70 -6.41 -10.30
CA VAL A 28 -11.82 -6.87 -8.91
C VAL A 28 -11.92 -5.64 -8.00
N SER A 29 -13.01 -5.56 -7.24
CA SER A 29 -13.15 -4.63 -6.12
C SER A 29 -13.77 -5.37 -4.93
N ILE A 30 -13.07 -5.36 -3.80
CA ILE A 30 -13.53 -5.96 -2.55
C ILE A 30 -13.41 -4.89 -1.47
N LYS A 31 -14.53 -4.53 -0.85
CA LYS A 31 -14.61 -3.47 0.15
C LYS A 31 -15.06 -4.04 1.48
N GLY A 32 -14.41 -3.59 2.55
CA GLY A 32 -14.69 -4.04 3.92
C GLY A 32 -14.02 -3.13 4.94
N SER A 33 -13.64 -3.72 6.06
CA SER A 33 -12.93 -3.04 7.13
C SER A 33 -11.85 -3.91 7.77
N ILE A 34 -10.76 -3.30 8.20
CA ILE A 34 -9.77 -3.95 9.05
C ILE A 34 -9.29 -2.98 10.12
N SER A 35 -9.16 -3.46 11.37
CA SER A 35 -8.68 -2.66 12.50
C SER A 35 -9.44 -1.33 12.71
N GLY A 36 -10.72 -1.29 12.37
CA GLY A 36 -11.57 -0.09 12.46
C GLY A 36 -11.49 0.87 11.25
N PHE A 37 -10.61 0.61 10.29
CA PHE A 37 -10.50 1.40 9.06
C PHE A 37 -11.24 0.75 7.90
N ARG A 38 -11.64 1.55 6.91
CA ARG A 38 -12.14 1.01 5.63
C ARG A 38 -10.98 0.39 4.86
N ALA A 39 -11.20 -0.80 4.34
CA ALA A 39 -10.20 -1.55 3.58
C ALA A 39 -10.74 -1.91 2.20
N THR A 40 -9.90 -1.73 1.17
CA THR A 40 -10.24 -2.13 -0.19
C THR A 40 -9.13 -2.97 -0.80
N ILE A 41 -9.50 -4.04 -1.52
CA ILE A 41 -8.61 -4.81 -2.39
C ILE A 41 -9.08 -4.60 -3.82
N GLU A 42 -8.20 -4.11 -4.69
CA GLU A 42 -8.53 -3.88 -6.10
C GLU A 42 -7.55 -4.56 -7.04
N ALA A 43 -8.04 -4.93 -8.21
CA ALA A 43 -7.20 -5.26 -9.35
C ALA A 43 -7.82 -4.83 -10.67
N ILE A 44 -7.07 -4.05 -11.47
CA ILE A 44 -7.51 -3.61 -12.80
C ILE A 44 -7.83 -4.83 -13.67
N LYS A 45 -6.92 -5.82 -13.69
CA LYS A 45 -7.12 -7.13 -14.30
C LYS A 45 -6.56 -8.22 -13.39
N PRO A 46 -7.29 -9.33 -13.13
CA PRO A 46 -6.87 -10.34 -12.17
C PRO A 46 -5.51 -10.99 -12.48
N GLY A 47 -5.20 -11.16 -13.77
CA GLY A 47 -3.98 -11.81 -14.25
C GLY A 47 -2.79 -10.89 -14.53
N PHE A 48 -2.98 -9.56 -14.55
CA PHE A 48 -1.90 -8.63 -14.89
C PHE A 48 -0.92 -8.47 -13.71
N PRO A 49 0.41 -8.42 -13.93
CA PRO A 49 1.36 -8.17 -12.85
C PRO A 49 1.18 -6.77 -12.26
N PHE A 50 1.52 -6.58 -10.99
CA PHE A 50 1.31 -5.31 -10.26
C PHE A 50 -0.15 -4.85 -10.20
N SER A 51 -1.13 -5.74 -10.43
CA SER A 51 -2.54 -5.36 -10.46
C SER A 51 -3.15 -5.26 -9.08
N THR A 52 -2.66 -6.01 -8.09
CA THR A 52 -3.29 -6.03 -6.76
C THR A 52 -2.87 -4.81 -5.96
N THR A 53 -3.84 -3.97 -5.64
CA THR A 53 -3.64 -2.78 -4.79
C THR A 53 -4.48 -2.92 -3.53
N LEU A 54 -3.87 -2.65 -2.37
CA LEU A 54 -4.54 -2.63 -1.08
C LEU A 54 -4.70 -1.19 -0.63
N TYR A 55 -5.86 -0.84 -0.12
CA TYR A 55 -6.18 0.48 0.39
C TYR A 55 -6.62 0.38 1.84
N ILE A 56 -6.14 1.30 2.68
CA ILE A 56 -6.74 1.61 3.97
C ILE A 56 -7.10 3.09 3.97
N GLU A 57 -8.35 3.42 4.26
CA GLU A 57 -8.82 4.81 4.37
C GLU A 57 -9.02 5.19 5.83
N THR A 58 -8.42 6.32 6.22
CA THR A 58 -8.49 6.85 7.59
C THR A 58 -9.64 7.83 7.80
N ASP A 59 -10.20 8.40 6.73
CA ASP A 59 -11.39 9.25 6.81
C ASP A 59 -12.67 8.40 6.62
N VAL A 60 -13.28 8.02 7.74
CA VAL A 60 -14.52 7.21 7.78
C VAL A 60 -15.77 8.11 7.75
N LEU A 61 -15.62 9.41 8.03
CA LEU A 61 -16.71 10.38 8.20
C LEU A 61 -16.72 11.33 6.99
N GLY A 62 -17.42 10.88 5.95
CA GLY A 62 -17.36 11.46 4.62
C GLY A 62 -17.59 12.96 4.56
N GLU A 63 -16.80 13.62 3.73
CA GLU A 63 -17.12 14.87 3.03
C GLU A 63 -16.08 15.09 1.93
N GLY A 64 -16.43 14.71 0.69
CA GLY A 64 -15.65 14.99 -0.53
C GLY A 64 -14.25 14.35 -0.63
N GLN A 65 -13.66 14.42 -1.83
CA GLN A 65 -12.24 14.16 -2.02
C GLN A 65 -11.46 15.31 -1.36
N LYS A 66 -11.21 15.26 -0.05
CA LYS A 66 -10.25 16.17 0.59
C LYS A 66 -8.91 16.01 -0.12
N GLU A 67 -8.09 17.06 -0.23
CA GLU A 67 -6.70 16.89 -0.66
C GLU A 67 -5.89 16.26 0.48
N ALA A 68 -4.84 15.52 0.16
CA ALA A 68 -3.99 14.94 1.19
C ALA A 68 -3.18 16.07 1.83
N LEU A 69 -3.11 16.13 3.17
CA LEU A 69 -2.34 17.13 3.89
C LEU A 69 -0.84 17.06 3.54
N PHE A 70 -0.37 15.85 3.31
CA PHE A 70 0.95 15.54 2.78
C PHE A 70 0.90 14.20 2.05
N SER A 71 1.87 13.97 1.16
CA SER A 71 2.06 12.72 0.46
C SER A 71 3.49 12.23 0.63
N ILE A 72 3.65 10.96 1.00
CA ILE A 72 4.94 10.26 0.99
C ILE A 72 4.77 9.01 0.12
N THR A 73 5.64 8.82 -0.86
CA THR A 73 5.73 7.56 -1.60
C THR A 73 7.01 6.85 -1.21
N VAL A 74 6.88 5.60 -0.78
CA VAL A 74 7.99 4.73 -0.40
C VAL A 74 8.15 3.64 -1.45
N THR A 75 9.36 3.50 -1.96
CA THR A 75 9.73 2.51 -2.97
C THR A 75 10.97 1.73 -2.52
N PRO A 76 10.99 0.39 -2.56
CA PRO A 76 12.19 -0.37 -2.24
C PRO A 76 13.31 -0.10 -3.26
N ARG A 77 14.54 0.12 -2.79
CA ARG A 77 15.73 0.33 -3.65
C ARG A 77 16.05 -0.89 -4.51
N VAL A 78 15.77 -2.08 -4.00
CA VAL A 78 16.00 -3.36 -4.68
C VAL A 78 14.67 -3.88 -5.23
N ALA A 79 14.22 -3.33 -6.36
CA ALA A 79 13.25 -4.05 -7.16
C ALA A 79 13.94 -5.35 -7.66
N LYS A 80 13.65 -6.48 -7.00
CA LYS A 80 14.22 -7.78 -7.35
C LYS A 80 13.78 -8.15 -8.78
N GLY A 81 14.72 -8.14 -9.74
CA GLY A 81 14.53 -8.62 -11.12
C GLY A 81 14.64 -7.55 -12.21
N LEU A 82 14.26 -7.91 -13.44
CA LEU A 82 14.29 -7.04 -14.64
C LEU A 82 13.49 -5.72 -14.47
N SER A 83 12.60 -5.65 -13.48
CA SER A 83 11.85 -4.44 -13.11
C SER A 83 12.71 -3.34 -12.46
N GLY A 84 13.87 -3.67 -11.89
CA GLY A 84 14.78 -2.66 -11.32
C GLY A 84 15.46 -1.75 -12.35
N ILE A 85 15.54 -2.19 -13.61
CA ILE A 85 16.09 -1.39 -14.71
C ILE A 85 15.06 -0.33 -15.17
N ILE A 86 13.78 -0.70 -15.25
CA ILE A 86 12.70 0.22 -15.64
C ILE A 86 12.38 1.19 -14.49
N GLY A 87 12.41 0.71 -13.23
CA GLY A 87 12.22 1.55 -12.06
C GLY A 87 13.26 2.67 -11.95
N LYS A 88 14.55 2.37 -12.21
CA LYS A 88 15.60 3.40 -12.25
C LYS A 88 15.44 4.43 -13.37
N LEU A 89 14.82 4.06 -14.49
CA LEU A 89 14.60 4.97 -15.62
C LEU A 89 13.44 5.95 -15.35
N LEU A 90 12.46 5.55 -14.54
CA LEU A 90 11.28 6.36 -14.18
C LEU A 90 11.48 7.20 -12.91
N LEU A 91 12.49 6.90 -12.08
CA LEU A 91 12.80 7.60 -10.83
C LEU A 91 13.71 8.83 -11.01
N LEU A 92 14.08 9.21 -12.25
CA LEU A 92 15.01 10.31 -12.52
C LEU A 92 14.52 11.70 -12.09
N ASP A 93 13.21 11.87 -11.83
CA ASP A 93 12.62 13.13 -11.33
C ASP A 93 12.18 13.06 -9.85
N ALA A 94 12.38 11.92 -9.19
CA ALA A 94 12.10 11.80 -7.77
C ALA A 94 13.22 12.48 -6.98
N ARG A 95 12.98 13.69 -6.46
CA ARG A 95 13.87 14.28 -5.45
C ARG A 95 13.92 13.34 -4.24
N GLU A 96 15.01 12.59 -4.11
CA GLU A 96 15.26 11.75 -2.94
C GLU A 96 15.33 12.68 -1.71
N ALA A 97 14.40 12.51 -0.77
CA ALA A 97 14.47 13.18 0.52
C ALA A 97 15.13 12.22 1.49
N PRO A 98 16.41 12.41 1.88
CA PRO A 98 17.02 11.57 2.91
C PRO A 98 16.18 11.68 4.19
N THR A 99 15.70 10.54 4.67
CA THR A 99 14.81 10.51 5.84
C THR A 99 15.59 10.70 7.14
N GLY A 100 16.92 10.58 7.09
CA GLY A 100 17.81 10.65 8.25
C GLY A 100 17.93 9.32 8.99
N SER A 101 17.15 8.31 8.60
CA SER A 101 17.23 6.95 9.12
C SER A 101 18.13 6.10 8.24
N LYS A 102 19.37 5.85 8.68
CA LYS A 102 20.33 5.00 7.92
C LYS A 102 19.77 3.62 7.59
N ILE A 103 18.96 3.04 8.48
CA ILE A 103 18.37 1.71 8.27
C ILE A 103 17.32 1.77 7.16
N PHE A 104 16.47 2.79 7.17
CA PHE A 104 15.46 2.98 6.15
C PHE A 104 16.07 3.36 4.79
N ASP A 105 16.95 4.36 4.78
CA ASP A 105 17.55 4.93 3.57
C ASP A 105 18.41 3.92 2.79
N ASN A 106 18.91 2.86 3.45
CA ASN A 106 19.62 1.76 2.80
C ASN A 106 18.69 0.81 2.01
N GLU A 107 17.44 0.67 2.42
CA GLU A 107 16.47 -0.29 1.85
C GLU A 107 15.43 0.37 0.97
N PHE A 108 15.11 1.64 1.22
CA PHE A 108 14.00 2.36 0.61
C PHE A 108 14.39 3.74 0.11
N ILE A 109 13.57 4.25 -0.81
CA ILE A 109 13.54 5.63 -1.27
C ILE A 109 12.21 6.21 -0.80
N ALA A 110 12.25 7.38 -0.16
CA ALA A 110 11.05 8.15 0.13
C ALA A 110 11.04 9.42 -0.71
N THR A 111 9.92 9.68 -1.38
CA THR A 111 9.63 10.95 -2.05
C THR A 111 8.45 11.60 -1.36
N SER A 112 8.53 12.92 -1.14
CA SER A 112 7.45 13.63 -0.46
C SER A 112 7.33 15.07 -0.94
N ASN A 113 6.10 15.60 -0.84
CA ASN A 113 5.84 17.03 -1.02
C ASN A 113 6.17 17.85 0.25
N ASN A 114 6.48 17.19 1.38
CA ASN A 114 6.86 17.83 2.63
C ASN A 114 7.96 17.02 3.33
N GLU A 115 9.22 17.42 3.12
CA GLU A 115 10.40 16.72 3.63
C GLU A 115 10.42 16.62 5.16
N ALA A 116 10.02 17.68 5.86
CA ALA A 116 10.01 17.71 7.33
C ALA A 116 8.99 16.71 7.90
N ILE A 117 7.79 16.62 7.29
CA ILE A 117 6.80 15.61 7.68
C ILE A 117 7.28 14.21 7.32
N CYS A 118 7.87 14.02 6.14
CA CYS A 118 8.45 12.75 5.73
C CYS A 118 9.46 12.23 6.75
N GLN A 119 10.43 13.08 7.13
CA GLN A 119 11.41 12.73 8.15
C GLN A 119 10.75 12.39 9.49
N ARG A 120 9.82 13.21 9.97
CA ARG A 120 9.13 12.96 11.24
C ARG A 120 8.32 11.65 11.22
N PHE A 121 7.60 11.38 10.14
CA PHE A 121 6.77 10.18 10.01
C PHE A 121 7.62 8.92 9.91
N ILE A 122 8.65 8.91 9.04
CA ILE A 122 9.52 7.73 8.87
C ILE A 122 10.32 7.41 10.15
N ASN A 123 10.72 8.43 10.91
CA ASN A 123 11.40 8.25 12.20
C ASN A 123 10.45 8.04 13.38
N TYR A 124 9.12 8.04 13.16
CA TYR A 124 8.18 7.72 14.22
C TYR A 124 8.40 6.27 14.68
N PRO A 125 8.39 5.98 16.00
CA PRO A 125 8.68 4.66 16.53
C PRO A 125 7.91 3.53 15.83
N GLY A 126 8.66 2.58 15.25
CA GLY A 126 8.12 1.39 14.60
C GLY A 126 7.68 1.56 13.14
N VAL A 127 7.63 2.78 12.58
CA VAL A 127 7.20 2.99 11.18
C VAL A 127 8.16 2.33 10.19
N ALA A 128 9.46 2.57 10.34
CA ALA A 128 10.47 1.98 9.45
C ALA A 128 10.45 0.45 9.48
N GLU A 129 10.27 -0.15 10.65
CA GLU A 129 10.17 -1.59 10.86
C GLU A 129 8.93 -2.17 10.18
N LYS A 130 7.77 -1.52 10.30
CA LYS A 130 6.53 -1.95 9.64
C LYS A 130 6.65 -1.90 8.11
N ILE A 131 7.22 -0.83 7.57
CA ILE A 131 7.49 -0.71 6.13
C ILE A 131 8.45 -1.82 5.68
N ARG A 132 9.48 -2.10 6.48
CA ARG A 132 10.42 -3.20 6.20
C ARG A 132 9.73 -4.56 6.22
N THR A 133 8.83 -4.78 7.17
CA THR A 133 8.02 -6.00 7.27
C THR A 133 7.08 -6.17 6.08
N LEU A 134 6.39 -5.09 5.66
CA LEU A 134 5.61 -5.06 4.41
C LEU A 134 6.47 -5.49 3.22
N SER A 135 7.67 -4.91 3.09
CA SER A 135 8.58 -5.24 1.98
C SER A 135 9.02 -6.71 2.01
N ARG A 136 9.16 -7.32 3.19
CA ARG A 136 9.54 -8.72 3.32
C ARG A 136 8.39 -9.68 2.98
N TYR A 137 7.16 -9.35 3.38
CA TYR A 137 6.01 -10.21 3.14
C TYR A 137 5.50 -10.16 1.70
N CYS A 138 5.25 -8.96 1.21
CA CYS A 138 4.58 -8.78 -0.09
C CYS A 138 5.53 -8.29 -1.19
N GLY A 139 6.72 -7.80 -0.83
CA GLY A 139 7.65 -7.24 -1.82
C GLY A 139 7.03 -6.09 -2.60
N PHE A 140 6.27 -5.22 -1.92
CA PHE A 140 5.51 -4.15 -2.55
C PHE A 140 6.36 -3.32 -3.52
N ARG A 141 5.72 -2.81 -4.55
CA ARG A 141 6.34 -1.90 -5.51
C ARG A 141 6.38 -0.48 -4.95
N GLU A 142 5.23 -0.01 -4.48
CA GLU A 142 5.05 1.34 -3.94
C GLU A 142 4.12 1.27 -2.72
N LEU A 143 4.44 2.05 -1.70
CA LEU A 143 3.56 2.38 -0.59
C LEU A 143 3.32 3.89 -0.60
N HIS A 144 2.09 4.30 -0.81
CA HIS A 144 1.66 5.68 -0.77
C HIS A 144 1.04 5.96 0.59
N ILE A 145 1.54 6.99 1.27
CA ILE A 145 1.06 7.47 2.58
C ILE A 145 0.49 8.86 2.35
N GLN A 146 -0.80 9.03 2.63
CA GLN A 146 -1.53 10.27 2.36
C GLN A 146 -2.17 10.78 3.65
N GLY A 147 -1.59 11.84 4.22
CA GLY A 147 -2.06 12.44 5.47
C GLY A 147 -3.52 12.88 5.37
N GLY A 148 -4.34 12.43 6.32
CA GLY A 148 -5.79 12.68 6.33
C GLY A 148 -6.62 11.86 5.33
N LYS A 149 -6.00 10.96 4.54
CA LYS A 149 -6.70 10.06 3.61
C LYS A 149 -6.52 8.59 3.94
N GLY A 150 -5.27 8.15 4.08
CA GLY A 150 -4.97 6.74 4.25
C GLY A 150 -3.70 6.28 3.56
N LEU A 151 -3.66 4.97 3.28
CA LEU A 151 -2.52 4.24 2.76
C LEU A 151 -2.92 3.46 1.51
N VAL A 152 -2.02 3.41 0.52
CA VAL A 152 -2.18 2.58 -0.68
C VAL A 152 -0.92 1.75 -0.89
N LEU A 153 -1.07 0.43 -0.94
CA LEU A 153 0.02 -0.53 -1.14
C LEU A 153 -0.14 -1.24 -2.48
N VAL A 154 0.82 -1.04 -3.38
CA VAL A 154 0.85 -1.68 -4.71
C VAL A 154 1.72 -2.93 -4.63
N ILE A 155 1.13 -4.11 -4.79
CA ILE A 155 1.85 -5.39 -4.68
C ILE A 155 2.18 -5.92 -6.09
N PRO A 156 3.38 -6.46 -6.34
CA PRO A 156 3.79 -6.89 -7.67
C PRO A 156 3.07 -8.13 -8.20
N ASN A 157 2.32 -8.83 -7.34
CA ASN A 157 1.56 -10.02 -7.71
C ASN A 157 0.24 -9.66 -8.40
N SER A 158 -0.13 -10.49 -9.38
CA SER A 158 -1.48 -10.51 -9.90
C SER A 158 -2.46 -11.00 -8.83
N PHE A 159 -3.72 -10.60 -8.91
CA PHE A 159 -4.75 -11.11 -8.00
C PHE A 159 -4.87 -12.64 -8.09
N ASP A 160 -4.68 -13.21 -9.28
CA ASP A 160 -4.69 -14.65 -9.50
C ASP A 160 -3.58 -15.39 -8.73
N SER A 161 -2.43 -14.76 -8.53
CA SER A 161 -1.24 -15.39 -7.92
C SER A 161 -0.98 -14.98 -6.47
N ILE A 162 -1.55 -13.86 -5.99
CA ILE A 162 -1.32 -13.40 -4.62
C ILE A 162 -1.95 -14.37 -3.60
N SER A 163 -1.24 -14.63 -2.50
CA SER A 163 -1.68 -15.51 -1.43
C SER A 163 -2.44 -14.76 -0.35
N TYR A 164 -3.35 -15.46 0.32
CA TYR A 164 -4.15 -14.92 1.43
C TYR A 164 -3.28 -14.44 2.59
N ASP A 165 -2.25 -15.21 2.96
CA ASP A 165 -1.34 -14.86 4.06
C ASP A 165 -0.59 -13.55 3.79
N LYS A 166 -0.16 -13.32 2.54
CA LYS A 166 0.50 -12.07 2.15
C LYS A 166 -0.45 -10.89 2.33
N VAL A 167 -1.70 -11.01 1.89
CA VAL A 167 -2.68 -9.93 2.01
C VAL A 167 -3.06 -9.69 3.47
N LYS A 168 -3.29 -10.75 4.24
CA LYS A 168 -3.62 -10.65 5.68
C LYS A 168 -2.49 -9.99 6.47
N ALA A 169 -1.24 -10.43 6.27
CA ALA A 169 -0.08 -9.80 6.91
C ALA A 169 0.10 -8.35 6.46
N SER A 170 -0.13 -8.06 5.17
CA SER A 170 -0.02 -6.68 4.65
C SER A 170 -1.06 -5.76 5.29
N PHE A 171 -2.32 -6.18 5.39
CA PHE A 171 -3.35 -5.37 6.03
C PHE A 171 -3.13 -5.17 7.53
N HIS A 172 -2.54 -6.15 8.22
CA HIS A 172 -2.16 -6.00 9.62
C HIS A 172 -1.17 -4.83 9.79
N GLU A 173 -0.06 -4.85 9.04
CA GLU A 173 0.95 -3.78 9.08
C GLU A 173 0.39 -2.44 8.59
N LEU A 174 -0.44 -2.44 7.55
CA LEU A 174 -1.13 -1.23 7.08
C LEU A 174 -2.08 -0.67 8.14
N GLY A 175 -2.79 -1.51 8.89
CA GLY A 175 -3.68 -1.06 9.96
C GLY A 175 -2.90 -0.37 11.08
N GLU A 176 -1.74 -0.90 11.47
CA GLU A 176 -0.88 -0.28 12.47
C GLU A 176 -0.25 1.02 11.97
N LEU A 177 0.17 1.07 10.69
CA LEU A 177 0.61 2.32 10.07
C LEU A 177 -0.51 3.36 9.96
N ALA A 178 -1.74 2.93 9.72
CA ALA A 178 -2.90 3.81 9.61
C ALA A 178 -3.29 4.41 10.96
N GLN A 179 -3.14 3.67 12.08
CA GLN A 179 -3.29 4.21 13.43
C GLN A 179 -2.28 5.34 13.68
N ILE A 180 -1.00 5.10 13.37
CA ILE A 180 0.04 6.12 13.49
C ILE A 180 -0.30 7.33 12.62
N LEU A 181 -0.75 7.12 11.38
CA LEU A 181 -1.09 8.19 10.45
C LEU A 181 -2.31 9.01 10.91
N PHE A 182 -3.30 8.37 11.56
CA PHE A 182 -4.50 9.04 12.06
C PHE A 182 -4.18 9.93 13.27
N ASP A 183 -3.25 9.50 14.12
CA ASP A 183 -2.80 10.23 15.31
C ASP A 183 -1.73 11.31 15.03
N PHE A 184 -1.28 11.44 13.78
CA PHE A 184 -0.15 12.29 13.36
C PHE A 184 -0.58 13.70 12.93
#